data_AF-A0A1X7SNT8-F1
#
_entry.id   AF-A0A1X7SNT8-F1
#
_cell.length_a   1.000
_cell.length_b   1.000
_cell.length_c   1.000
_cell.angle_alpha   90.00
_cell.angle_beta   90.00
_cell.angle_gamma   90.00
#
_symmetry.space_group_name_H-M   'P 1'
#
loop_
_entity.id
_entity.type
_entity.pdbx_description
1 polymer ?
#
loop_
_entity_poly.entity_id
_entity_poly.type
_entity_poly.pdbx_seq_one_letter_code
_entity_poly.pdbx_strand_id
1 'polypeptide(L)'
;MDRSPSFESFLEAAPTISELKKHVAVDDEKWLDLGVLLEVESTKLKNISSGSATDLDKIGQMFEIWLDTAPKANRKQLLASLREKRIGKSTIADRYEDYLRKIHETSSMLKLSF
;
A
#
# COMPACT_ATOMS: atom_id res chain seq x y z
N MET A 1 30.91 2.85 6.56
CA MET A 1 29.93 3.95 6.67
C MET A 1 28.56 3.33 6.46
N ASP A 2 27.84 3.06 7.55
CA ASP A 2 26.48 2.55 7.47
C ASP A 2 25.55 3.75 7.24
N ARG A 3 25.24 4.04 5.97
CA ARG A 3 24.26 5.07 5.64
C ARG A 3 22.90 4.47 5.91
N SER A 4 22.17 5.00 6.89
CA SER A 4 20.74 4.71 7.00
C SER A 4 20.11 4.88 5.61
N PRO A 5 19.33 3.90 5.12
CA PRO A 5 18.75 3.96 3.79
C PRO A 5 17.92 5.24 3.68
N SER A 6 17.98 5.94 2.54
CA SER A 6 17.18 7.14 2.31
C SER A 6 15.68 6.81 2.37
N PHE A 7 14.83 7.81 2.60
CA PHE A 7 13.38 7.62 2.57
C PHE A 7 12.93 7.02 1.23
N GLU A 8 13.51 7.48 0.11
CA GLU A 8 13.28 6.88 -1.21
C GLU A 8 13.61 5.39 -1.26
N SER A 9 14.78 4.99 -0.76
CA SER A 9 15.15 3.56 -0.71
C SER A 9 14.23 2.74 0.19
N PHE A 10 13.66 3.35 1.23
CA PHE A 10 12.66 2.71 2.09
C PHE A 10 11.31 2.55 1.38
N LEU A 11 10.93 3.49 0.51
CA LEU A 11 9.72 3.40 -0.30
C LEU A 11 9.81 2.35 -1.42
N GLU A 12 11.02 2.05 -1.90
CA GLU A 12 11.26 0.98 -2.89
C GLU A 12 11.09 -0.44 -2.29
N ALA A 13 11.00 -0.57 -0.96
CA ALA A 13 10.73 -1.85 -0.32
C ALA A 13 9.23 -2.23 -0.35
N ALA A 14 8.96 -3.53 -0.38
CA ALA A 14 7.60 -4.05 -0.32
C ALA A 14 6.92 -3.71 1.01
N PRO A 15 5.65 -3.23 0.99
CA PRO A 15 4.85 -3.11 2.20
C PRO A 15 4.43 -4.48 2.71
N THR A 16 4.07 -4.57 3.99
CA THR A 16 3.47 -5.79 4.56
C THR A 16 1.95 -5.75 4.48
N ILE A 17 1.27 -6.91 4.42
CA ILE A 17 -0.20 -6.91 4.40
C ILE A 17 -0.82 -6.27 5.65
N SER A 18 -0.20 -6.44 6.82
CA SER A 18 -0.65 -5.83 8.08
C SER A 18 -0.56 -4.29 8.04
N GLU A 19 0.55 -3.78 7.49
CA GLU A 19 0.74 -2.35 7.23
C GLU A 19 -0.37 -1.79 6.33
N LEU A 20 -0.66 -2.48 5.21
CA LEU A 20 -1.67 -2.04 4.24
C LEU A 20 -3.08 -2.04 4.84
N LYS A 21 -3.49 -3.13 5.47
CA LYS A 21 -4.82 -3.25 6.11
C LYS A 21 -5.04 -2.18 7.19
N LYS A 22 -3.98 -1.76 7.88
CA LYS A 22 -4.07 -0.78 8.98
C LYS A 22 -4.04 0.68 8.52
N HIS A 23 -3.24 0.99 7.51
CA HIS A 23 -2.96 2.39 7.14
C HIS A 23 -3.55 2.79 5.78
N VAL A 24 -3.98 1.82 4.97
CA VAL A 24 -4.55 2.04 3.65
C VAL A 24 -5.92 1.36 3.58
N ALA A 25 -6.92 1.99 4.18
CA ALA A 25 -8.31 1.58 4.05
C ALA A 25 -9.04 2.61 3.18
N VAL A 26 -9.50 2.20 1.99
CA VAL A 26 -10.35 3.03 1.12
C VAL A 26 -11.80 2.63 1.32
N ASP A 27 -12.72 3.61 1.36
CA ASP A 27 -14.17 3.34 1.41
C ASP A 27 -14.68 2.58 0.17
N ASP A 28 -15.78 1.85 0.36
CA ASP A 28 -16.45 0.79 -0.42
C ASP A 28 -16.18 0.65 -1.93
N GLU A 29 -16.13 1.72 -2.72
CA GLU A 29 -16.13 1.55 -4.19
C GLU A 29 -14.74 1.62 -4.84
N LYS A 30 -13.72 2.09 -4.10
CA LYS A 30 -12.43 2.46 -4.73
C LYS A 30 -11.37 1.38 -4.71
N TRP A 31 -11.61 0.25 -4.04
CA TRP A 31 -10.66 -0.87 -3.99
C TRP A 31 -10.45 -1.49 -5.38
N LEU A 32 -11.50 -1.52 -6.22
CA LEU A 32 -11.43 -2.05 -7.57
C LEU A 32 -10.58 -1.15 -8.47
N ASP A 33 -10.82 0.17 -8.44
CA ASP A 33 -10.02 1.14 -9.17
C ASP A 33 -8.55 1.12 -8.74
N LEU A 34 -8.31 0.96 -7.44
CA LEU A 34 -6.96 0.84 -6.88
C LEU A 34 -6.30 -0.46 -7.37
N GLY A 35 -7.02 -1.59 -7.34
CA GLY A 35 -6.53 -2.87 -7.86
C GLY A 35 -6.15 -2.79 -9.35
N VAL A 36 -6.93 -2.06 -10.15
CA VAL A 36 -6.59 -1.80 -11.56
C VAL A 36 -5.32 -0.96 -11.70
N LEU A 37 -5.14 0.09 -10.88
CA LEU A 37 -3.90 0.90 -10.90
C LEU A 37 -2.68 0.13 -10.40
N LEU A 38 -2.89 -0.84 -9.52
CA LEU A 38 -1.86 -1.75 -9.05
C LEU A 38 -1.64 -2.94 -10.00
N GLU A 39 -2.29 -2.92 -11.16
CA GLU A 39 -2.18 -3.94 -12.20
C GLU A 39 -2.54 -5.35 -11.73
N VAL A 40 -3.43 -5.46 -10.73
CA VAL A 40 -3.98 -6.75 -10.28
C VAL A 40 -4.81 -7.36 -11.42
N GLU A 41 -4.60 -8.66 -11.67
CA GLU A 41 -5.26 -9.36 -12.77
C GLU A 41 -6.79 -9.23 -12.71
N SER A 42 -7.40 -8.86 -13.83
CA SER A 42 -8.85 -8.59 -13.90
C SER A 42 -9.73 -9.78 -13.49
N THR A 43 -9.28 -11.01 -13.72
CA THR A 43 -9.98 -12.24 -13.30
C THR A 43 -10.01 -12.36 -11.77
N LYS A 44 -8.90 -12.04 -11.11
CA LYS A 44 -8.77 -12.03 -9.65
C LYS A 44 -9.65 -10.96 -9.02
N LEU A 45 -9.65 -9.75 -9.58
CA LEU A 45 -10.53 -8.66 -9.14
C LEU A 45 -12.01 -9.05 -9.28
N LYS A 46 -12.40 -9.69 -10.39
CA LYS A 46 -13.77 -10.19 -10.58
C LYS A 46 -14.14 -11.23 -9.52
N ASN A 47 -13.25 -12.17 -9.22
CA ASN A 47 -13.50 -13.19 -8.20
C ASN A 47 -13.75 -12.56 -6.82
N ILE A 48 -12.95 -11.56 -6.42
CA ILE A 48 -13.16 -10.81 -5.17
C ILE A 48 -14.51 -10.10 -5.18
N SER A 49 -14.87 -9.46 -6.30
CA SER A 49 -16.13 -8.71 -6.42
C SER A 49 -17.37 -9.59 -6.35
N SER A 50 -17.29 -10.85 -6.81
CA SER A 50 -18.39 -11.81 -6.81
C SER A 50 -18.66 -12.46 -5.45
N GLY A 51 -17.78 -12.27 -4.47
CA GLY A 51 -17.95 -12.78 -3.12
C GLY A 51 -18.89 -11.93 -2.27
N SER A 52 -19.44 -12.51 -1.20
CA SER A 52 -20.28 -11.82 -0.21
C SER A 52 -19.47 -11.08 0.87
N ALA A 53 -18.19 -10.83 0.61
CA ALA A 53 -17.27 -10.22 1.57
C ALA A 53 -17.55 -8.72 1.72
N THR A 54 -17.23 -8.16 2.89
CA THR A 54 -17.29 -6.70 3.08
C THR A 54 -16.22 -6.01 2.22
N ASP A 55 -16.35 -4.72 1.93
CA ASP A 55 -15.35 -4.06 1.10
C ASP A 55 -14.00 -3.91 1.81
N LEU A 56 -13.98 -3.90 3.14
CA LEU A 56 -12.76 -4.03 3.95
C LEU A 56 -12.08 -5.40 3.73
N ASP A 57 -12.87 -6.46 3.59
CA ASP A 57 -12.33 -7.78 3.26
C ASP A 57 -11.85 -7.83 1.81
N LYS A 58 -12.55 -7.17 0.88
CA LYS A 58 -12.18 -7.12 -0.54
C LYS A 58 -10.89 -6.35 -0.79
N ILE A 59 -10.71 -5.19 -0.15
CA ILE A 59 -9.45 -4.44 -0.24
C ILE A 59 -8.29 -5.24 0.37
N GLY A 60 -8.54 -5.96 1.47
CA GLY A 60 -7.57 -6.87 2.09
C GLY A 60 -7.14 -7.98 1.12
N GLN A 61 -8.10 -8.66 0.49
CA GLN A 61 -7.83 -9.69 -0.50
C GLN A 61 -7.12 -9.15 -1.74
N MET A 62 -7.48 -7.95 -2.20
CA MET A 62 -6.82 -7.28 -3.32
C MET A 62 -5.34 -7.02 -3.01
N PHE A 63 -5.02 -6.54 -1.81
CA PHE A 63 -3.63 -6.34 -1.40
C PHE A 63 -2.86 -7.66 -1.25
N GLU A 64 -3.49 -8.71 -0.73
CA GLU A 64 -2.86 -10.04 -0.66
C GLU A 64 -2.49 -10.54 -2.05
N ILE A 65 -3.41 -10.43 -3.01
CA ILE A 65 -3.14 -10.82 -4.40
C ILE A 65 -2.08 -9.93 -5.04
N TRP A 66 -2.14 -8.61 -4.83
CA TRP A 66 -1.13 -7.70 -5.35
C TRP A 66 0.26 -8.05 -4.84
N LEU A 67 0.42 -8.29 -3.53
CA LEU A 67 1.71 -8.66 -2.94
C LEU A 67 2.21 -10.05 -3.40
N ASP A 68 1.31 -11.00 -3.66
CA ASP A 68 1.65 -12.35 -4.13
C ASP A 68 2.05 -12.35 -5.62
N THR A 69 1.39 -11.53 -6.44
CA THR A 69 1.52 -11.58 -7.90
C THR A 69 2.44 -10.52 -8.50
N ALA A 70 2.75 -9.44 -7.76
CA ALA A 70 3.63 -8.38 -8.21
C ALA A 70 5.00 -8.42 -7.50
N PRO A 71 6.03 -9.05 -8.11
CA PRO A 71 7.38 -9.15 -7.49
C PRO A 71 8.10 -7.81 -7.32
N LYS A 72 7.55 -6.73 -7.90
CA LYS A 72 8.04 -5.35 -7.77
C LYS A 72 7.11 -4.47 -6.92
N ALA A 73 6.13 -5.05 -6.23
CA ALA A 73 5.23 -4.31 -5.36
C ALA A 73 6.05 -3.54 -4.31
N ASN A 74 5.86 -2.22 -4.27
CA ASN A 74 6.54 -1.37 -3.31
C ASN A 74 5.66 -0.20 -2.85
N ARG A 75 6.04 0.40 -1.73
CA ARG A 75 5.28 1.51 -1.11
C ARG A 75 5.18 2.71 -2.03
N LYS A 76 6.20 2.95 -2.85
CA LYS A 76 6.24 4.04 -3.83
C LYS A 76 5.15 3.90 -4.87
N GLN A 77 5.00 2.72 -5.47
CA GLN A 77 3.94 2.41 -6.42
C GLN A 77 2.56 2.61 -5.78
N LEU A 78 2.37 2.11 -4.56
CA LEU A 78 1.10 2.28 -3.86
C LEU A 78 0.77 3.75 -3.57
N LEU A 79 1.74 4.55 -3.09
CA LEU A 79 1.56 5.98 -2.86
C LEU A 79 1.18 6.71 -4.15
N ALA A 80 1.84 6.40 -5.26
CA ALA A 80 1.50 6.97 -6.56
C ALA A 80 0.05 6.62 -6.95
N SER A 81 -0.34 5.34 -6.84
CA SER A 81 -1.71 4.90 -7.14
C SER A 81 -2.77 5.53 -6.24
N LEU A 82 -2.47 5.78 -4.95
CA LEU A 82 -3.41 6.45 -4.04
C LEU A 82 -3.59 7.94 -4.34
N ARG A 83 -2.56 8.59 -4.90
CA ARG A 83 -2.60 10.00 -5.33
C ARG A 83 -3.29 10.20 -6.68
N GLU A 84 -3.53 9.13 -7.42
CA GLU A 84 -4.25 9.23 -8.69
C GLU A 84 -5.62 9.86 -8.50
N LYS A 85 -5.95 10.83 -9.38
CA LYS A 85 -7.18 11.62 -9.27
C LYS A 85 -8.44 10.75 -9.30
N ARG A 86 -8.40 9.63 -10.03
CA ARG A 86 -9.48 8.64 -10.08
C ARG A 86 -9.77 8.03 -8.72
N ILE A 87 -8.73 7.80 -7.91
CA ILE A 87 -8.88 7.32 -6.54
C ILE A 87 -9.36 8.46 -5.64
N GLY A 88 -8.92 9.70 -5.85
CA GLY A 88 -9.42 10.87 -5.11
C GLY A 88 -9.25 10.72 -3.59
N LYS A 89 -8.22 9.96 -3.16
CA LYS A 89 -7.90 9.71 -1.76
C LYS A 89 -6.56 10.37 -1.39
N SER A 90 -6.38 11.64 -1.76
CA SER A 90 -5.21 12.43 -1.35
C SER A 90 -5.00 12.32 0.16
N THR A 91 -6.08 12.43 0.94
CA THR A 91 -6.03 12.29 2.41
C THR A 91 -5.61 10.90 2.91
N ILE A 92 -5.77 9.82 2.13
CA ILE A 92 -5.23 8.50 2.50
C ILE A 92 -3.75 8.42 2.11
N ALA A 93 -3.40 8.89 0.91
CA ALA A 93 -2.01 8.94 0.48
C ALA A 93 -1.14 9.76 1.46
N ASP A 94 -1.63 10.92 1.89
CA ASP A 94 -0.95 11.82 2.82
C ASP A 94 -0.79 11.15 4.20
N ARG A 95 -1.86 10.55 4.74
CA ARG A 95 -1.81 9.81 6.02
C ARG A 95 -0.87 8.61 5.96
N TYR A 96 -0.85 7.90 4.83
CA TYR A 96 0.04 6.76 4.64
C TYR A 96 1.49 7.21 4.51
N GLU A 97 1.78 8.27 3.75
CA GLU A 97 3.12 8.84 3.65
C GLU A 97 3.62 9.34 5.02
N ASP A 98 2.80 10.04 5.79
CA ASP A 98 3.14 10.51 7.14
C ASP A 98 3.50 9.33 8.07
N TYR A 99 2.74 8.24 7.99
CA TYR A 99 3.05 7.02 8.71
C TYR A 99 4.41 6.42 8.29
N LEU A 100 4.67 6.36 6.98
CA LEU A 100 5.92 5.85 6.43
C LEU A 100 7.13 6.69 6.85
N ARG A 101 6.99 8.02 6.86
CA ARG A 101 8.02 8.94 7.36
C ARG A 101 8.34 8.68 8.83
N LYS A 102 7.30 8.57 9.68
CA LYS A 102 7.47 8.27 11.11
C LYS A 102 8.20 6.94 11.34
N ILE A 103 7.87 5.89 10.59
CA ILE A 103 8.57 4.59 10.69
C ILE A 103 10.02 4.71 10.27
N HIS A 104 10.29 5.39 9.16
CA HIS A 104 11.64 5.58 8.62
C HIS A 104 12.52 6.35 9.60
N GLU A 105 12.00 7.42 10.19
CA GLU A 105 12.67 8.23 11.20
C GLU A 105 12.92 7.44 12.49
N THR A 106 11.90 6.74 13.01
CA THR A 106 12.03 5.95 14.24
C THR A 106 13.04 4.81 14.08
N SER A 107 13.03 4.13 12.94
CA SER A 107 14.00 3.06 12.64
C SER A 107 15.41 3.60 12.49
N SER A 108 15.55 4.82 11.97
CA SER A 108 16.84 5.51 11.86
C SER A 108 17.38 5.95 13.22
N MET A 109 16.51 6.38 14.14
CA MET A 109 16.89 6.74 15.51
C MET A 109 17.28 5.51 16.35
N LEU A 110 16.58 4.38 16.20
CA LEU A 110 16.92 3.12 16.89
C LEU A 110 18.30 2.58 16.48
N LYS A 111 18.71 2.75 15.22
CA LYS A 111 20.04 2.34 14.73
C LYS A 111 21.20 3.20 15.21
N LEU A 112 20.94 4.43 15.66
CA LEU A 112 21.97 5.36 16.17
C LEU A 112 22.18 5.24 17.70
N SER A 113 21.41 4.37 18.36
CA SER A 113 21.39 4.23 19.82
C SER A 113 22.24 3.06 20.35
N PHE A 114 23.04 2.39 19.50
CA PHE A 114 23.90 1.26 19.85
C PHE A 114 25.34 1.47 19.38
#